data_AF-A0A7S3XG81-F1
#
_entry.id   AF-A0A7S3XG81-F1
#
_cell.length_a   1.000
_cell.length_b   1.000
_cell.length_c   1.000
_cell.angle_alpha   90.00
_cell.angle_beta   90.00
_cell.angle_gamma   90.00
#
_symmetry.space_group_name_H-M   'P 1'
#
loop_
_entity.id
_entity.type
_entity.pdbx_description
1 polymer ?
#
loop_
_entity_poly.entity_id
_entity_poly.type
_entity_poly.pdbx_seq_one_letter_code
_entity_poly.pdbx_strand_id
1 'polypeptide(L)'
;DRPPHIPKGVREARNEDVEAEEANMTEKQLMERHGGAGVYSVDTRKHWELSNDEWKYDNVPEIMDGHNIADFVDPDIDAKLEALEREELQCLILIQLNRCYQLLLFVSQLIKWLNISLIQYNQ
;
A
#
# COMPACT_ATOMS: atom_id res chain seq x y z
N ASP A 1 -28.29 -9.50 31.26
CA ASP A 1 -27.73 -10.79 30.80
C ASP A 1 -27.25 -10.71 29.36
N ARG A 2 -26.19 -11.45 29.01
CA ARG A 2 -25.67 -11.59 27.63
C ARG A 2 -26.20 -12.91 27.07
N PRO A 3 -27.34 -12.90 26.35
CA PRO A 3 -27.92 -14.14 25.85
C PRO A 3 -26.99 -14.80 24.82
N PRO A 4 -27.06 -16.14 24.66
CA PRO A 4 -26.28 -16.85 23.64
C PRO A 4 -26.67 -16.37 22.23
N HIS A 5 -25.68 -16.07 21.39
CA HIS A 5 -25.88 -15.64 20.00
C HIS A 5 -25.80 -16.85 19.06
N ILE A 6 -26.95 -17.42 18.71
CA ILE A 6 -27.04 -18.52 17.75
C ILE A 6 -27.37 -17.93 16.36
N PRO A 7 -26.50 -18.08 15.34
CA PRO A 7 -26.76 -17.56 14.00
C PRO A 7 -27.94 -18.29 13.34
N LYS A 8 -28.72 -17.56 12.52
CA LYS A 8 -29.95 -18.08 11.90
C LYS A 8 -29.72 -19.33 11.04
N GLY A 9 -28.62 -19.34 10.27
CA GLY A 9 -28.28 -20.47 9.40
C GLY A 9 -28.15 -21.80 10.14
N VAL A 10 -27.66 -21.82 11.39
CA VAL A 10 -27.57 -23.06 12.20
C VAL A 10 -28.94 -23.54 12.66
N ARG A 11 -29.87 -22.62 12.91
CA ARG A 11 -31.24 -22.95 13.35
C ARG A 11 -32.09 -23.47 12.18
N GLU A 12 -31.90 -22.90 11.00
CA GLU A 12 -32.59 -23.26 9.77
C GLU A 12 -32.07 -24.59 9.20
N ALA A 13 -30.75 -24.77 9.12
CA ALA A 13 -30.12 -26.01 8.64
C ALA A 13 -30.47 -27.26 9.46
N ARG A 14 -30.90 -27.10 10.73
CA ARG A 14 -31.39 -28.21 11.56
C ARG A 14 -32.77 -28.73 11.14
N ASN A 15 -33.57 -27.88 10.49
CA ASN A 15 -34.94 -28.21 10.08
C ASN A 15 -35.02 -28.68 8.62
N GLU A 16 -33.94 -28.55 7.86
CA GLU A 16 -33.89 -28.88 6.43
C GLU A 16 -33.18 -30.23 6.23
N ASP A 17 -33.85 -31.16 5.56
CA ASP A 17 -33.23 -32.39 5.06
C ASP A 17 -32.39 -32.03 3.83
N VAL A 18 -31.06 -32.03 3.95
CA VAL A 18 -30.17 -31.63 2.84
C VAL A 18 -30.04 -32.80 1.85
N GLU A 19 -30.88 -32.79 0.81
CA GLU A 19 -30.92 -33.87 -0.21
C GLU A 19 -29.86 -33.73 -1.33
N ALA A 20 -29.15 -32.59 -1.42
CA ALA A 20 -28.15 -32.37 -2.47
C ALA A 20 -26.77 -32.91 -2.07
N GLU A 21 -26.43 -34.09 -2.57
CA GLU A 21 -25.14 -34.77 -2.32
C GLU A 21 -23.93 -33.94 -2.78
N GLU A 22 -24.08 -33.13 -3.84
CA GLU A 22 -23.04 -32.22 -4.34
C GLU A 22 -22.82 -30.98 -3.44
N ALA A 23 -23.87 -30.49 -2.76
CA ALA A 23 -23.78 -29.30 -1.91
C ALA A 23 -23.08 -29.57 -0.58
N ASN A 24 -23.09 -30.81 -0.11
CA ASN A 24 -22.44 -31.26 1.13
C ASN A 24 -21.16 -32.07 0.90
N MET A 25 -20.57 -31.95 -0.30
CA MET A 25 -19.32 -32.64 -0.60
C MET A 25 -18.20 -32.17 0.32
N THR A 26 -17.66 -33.11 1.10
CA THR A 26 -16.53 -32.83 1.99
C THR A 26 -15.21 -32.91 1.20
N GLU A 27 -14.20 -32.15 1.61
CA GLU A 27 -12.84 -32.22 1.03
C GLU A 27 -12.26 -33.64 0.97
N LYS A 28 -12.62 -34.49 1.93
CA LYS A 28 -12.25 -35.92 1.91
C LYS A 28 -12.81 -36.66 0.70
N GLN A 29 -14.09 -36.46 0.39
CA GLN A 29 -14.73 -37.10 -0.76
C GLN A 29 -14.18 -36.53 -2.08
N LEU A 30 -13.85 -35.24 -2.12
CA LEU A 30 -13.19 -34.61 -3.27
C LEU A 30 -11.79 -35.19 -3.49
N MET A 31 -11.01 -35.35 -2.42
CA MET A 31 -9.70 -36.01 -2.47
C MET A 31 -9.78 -37.44 -3.04
N GLU A 32 -10.74 -38.23 -2.58
CA GLU A 32 -10.94 -39.60 -3.08
C GLU A 32 -11.28 -39.63 -4.57
N ARG A 33 -12.08 -38.68 -5.08
CA ARG A 33 -12.38 -38.54 -6.52
C ARG A 33 -11.17 -38.12 -7.36
N HIS A 34 -10.30 -37.26 -6.83
CA HIS A 34 -9.17 -36.68 -7.55
C HIS A 34 -7.84 -37.45 -7.41
N GLY A 35 -7.90 -38.75 -7.10
CA GLY A 35 -6.73 -39.63 -7.09
C GLY A 35 -6.19 -40.00 -5.71
N GLY A 36 -6.91 -39.64 -4.64
CA GLY A 36 -6.62 -40.10 -3.28
C GLY A 36 -5.44 -39.40 -2.60
N ALA A 37 -5.05 -39.94 -1.45
CA ALA A 37 -3.98 -39.38 -0.63
C ALA A 37 -2.63 -39.42 -1.35
N GLY A 38 -1.98 -38.27 -1.48
CA GLY A 38 -0.66 -38.10 -2.08
C GLY A 38 -0.65 -37.57 -3.53
N VAL A 39 -1.81 -37.55 -4.21
CA VAL A 39 -1.95 -36.93 -5.55
C VAL A 39 -2.74 -35.62 -5.46
N TYR A 40 -3.80 -35.59 -4.66
CA TYR A 40 -4.61 -34.41 -4.47
C TYR A 40 -3.90 -33.35 -3.61
N SER A 41 -3.80 -32.12 -4.14
CA SER A 41 -3.34 -30.95 -3.39
C SER A 41 -4.53 -30.03 -3.10
N VAL A 42 -4.73 -29.71 -1.83
CA VAL A 42 -5.81 -28.80 -1.40
C VAL A 42 -5.43 -27.38 -1.77
N ASP A 43 -6.20 -26.73 -2.63
CA ASP A 43 -6.09 -25.30 -2.86
C ASP A 43 -6.66 -24.54 -1.65
N THR A 44 -5.82 -23.77 -0.98
CA THR A 44 -6.22 -22.96 0.18
C THR A 44 -6.88 -21.64 -0.23
N ARG A 45 -6.68 -21.20 -1.48
CA ARG A 45 -7.17 -19.91 -2.00
C ARG A 45 -8.61 -19.97 -2.52
N LYS A 46 -9.13 -21.17 -2.80
CA LYS A 46 -10.48 -21.38 -3.36
C LYS A 46 -11.62 -20.77 -2.53
N HIS A 47 -11.46 -20.72 -1.20
CA HIS A 47 -12.47 -20.22 -0.26
C HIS A 47 -12.25 -18.76 0.15
N TRP A 48 -11.35 -18.03 -0.53
CA TRP A 48 -11.19 -16.61 -0.26
C TRP A 48 -12.39 -15.84 -0.80
N GLU A 49 -12.97 -14.99 0.04
CA GLU A 49 -14.03 -14.06 -0.33
C GLU A 49 -13.36 -12.69 -0.58
N LEU A 50 -13.18 -12.35 -1.86
CA LEU A 50 -12.60 -11.09 -2.30
C LEU A 50 -13.64 -10.27 -3.05
N SER A 51 -13.41 -8.97 -3.20
CA SER A 51 -14.29 -8.09 -3.99
C SER A 51 -14.36 -8.48 -5.46
N ASN A 52 -13.28 -9.05 -6.01
CA ASN A 52 -13.25 -9.63 -7.35
C ASN A 52 -12.66 -11.04 -7.26
N ASP A 53 -13.39 -12.01 -7.81
CA ASP A 53 -12.99 -13.42 -7.80
C ASP A 53 -11.78 -13.72 -8.69
N GLU A 54 -11.50 -12.88 -9.69
CA GLU A 54 -10.35 -13.04 -10.59
C GLU A 54 -9.02 -12.91 -9.85
N TRP A 55 -8.98 -12.08 -8.79
CA TRP A 55 -7.75 -11.78 -8.06
C TRP A 55 -7.35 -12.86 -7.04
N LYS A 56 -8.16 -13.91 -6.87
CA LYS A 56 -7.88 -14.99 -5.89
C LYS A 56 -6.55 -15.70 -6.15
N TYR A 57 -6.15 -15.76 -7.41
CA TYR A 57 -4.97 -16.50 -7.83
C TYR A 57 -3.77 -15.61 -8.15
N ASP A 58 -3.90 -14.29 -8.00
CA ASP A 58 -2.83 -13.34 -8.25
C ASP A 58 -1.67 -13.53 -7.27
N ASN A 59 -0.45 -13.33 -7.79
CA ASN A 59 0.77 -13.48 -7.01
C ASN A 59 1.09 -12.16 -6.28
N VAL A 60 0.97 -12.18 -4.96
CA VAL A 60 1.36 -11.04 -4.12
C VAL A 60 2.87 -11.08 -3.87
N PRO A 61 3.63 -10.04 -4.25
CA PRO A 61 5.05 -9.95 -3.90
C PRO A 61 5.22 -9.70 -2.40
N GLU A 62 6.19 -10.37 -1.78
CA GLU A 62 6.47 -10.25 -0.34
C GLU A 62 7.58 -9.23 -0.05
N ILE A 63 8.63 -9.23 -0.87
CA ILE A 63 9.83 -8.42 -0.66
C ILE A 63 10.11 -7.61 -1.92
N MET A 64 10.36 -6.31 -1.75
CA MET A 64 10.80 -5.39 -2.81
C MET A 64 11.87 -4.46 -2.26
N ASP A 65 12.98 -4.31 -2.97
CA ASP A 65 14.14 -3.47 -2.59
C ASP A 65 14.63 -3.67 -1.14
N GLY A 66 14.60 -4.92 -0.67
CA GLY A 66 15.03 -5.29 0.69
C GLY A 66 14.04 -4.92 1.80
N HIS A 67 12.85 -4.47 1.46
CA HIS A 67 11.77 -4.11 2.40
C HIS A 67 10.56 -5.04 2.21
N ASN A 68 9.80 -5.24 3.29
CA ASN A 68 8.56 -6.01 3.26
C ASN A 68 7.42 -5.12 2.76
N ILE A 69 6.67 -5.59 1.77
CA ILE A 69 5.54 -4.83 1.20
C ILE A 69 4.38 -4.72 2.20
N ALA A 70 4.17 -5.72 3.07
CA ALA A 70 3.06 -5.71 4.03
C ALA A 70 3.10 -4.53 5.00
N ASP A 71 4.29 -3.98 5.28
CA ASP A 71 4.47 -2.81 6.15
C ASP A 71 3.99 -1.51 5.50
N PHE A 72 3.80 -1.49 4.17
CA PHE A 72 3.38 -0.33 3.39
C PHE A 72 1.93 -0.43 2.89
N VAL A 73 1.17 -1.45 3.29
CA VAL A 73 -0.25 -1.57 2.90
C VAL A 73 -1.12 -0.76 3.87
N ASP A 74 -1.55 0.43 3.44
CA ASP A 74 -2.42 1.33 4.20
C ASP A 74 -3.49 1.93 3.25
N PRO A 75 -4.78 1.95 3.62
CA PRO A 75 -5.82 2.60 2.81
C PRO A 75 -5.57 4.09 2.54
N ASP A 76 -4.85 4.79 3.41
CA ASP A 76 -4.60 6.23 3.32
C ASP A 76 -3.19 6.56 2.77
N ILE A 77 -2.52 5.60 2.13
CA ILE A 77 -1.13 5.78 1.65
C ILE A 77 -0.99 6.93 0.65
N ASP A 78 -1.97 7.12 -0.25
CA ASP A 78 -1.95 8.17 -1.26
C ASP A 78 -1.96 9.58 -0.63
N ALA A 79 -2.74 9.76 0.43
CA ALA A 79 -2.81 11.03 1.14
C ALA A 79 -1.50 11.33 1.89
N LYS A 80 -0.87 10.31 2.48
CA LYS A 80 0.44 10.43 3.12
C LYS A 80 1.52 10.75 2.09
N LEU A 81 1.48 10.12 0.91
CA LEU A 81 2.41 10.37 -0.18
C LEU A 81 2.28 11.81 -0.70
N GLU A 82 1.06 12.29 -0.93
CA GLU A 82 0.81 13.66 -1.38
C GLU A 82 1.31 14.70 -0.34
N ALA A 83 1.16 14.38 0.95
CA ALA A 83 1.70 15.22 2.02
C ALA A 83 3.23 15.32 1.96
N LEU A 84 3.91 14.18 1.80
CA LEU A 84 5.37 14.13 1.68
C LEU A 84 5.88 14.86 0.42
N GLU A 85 5.27 14.62 -0.74
CA GLU A 85 5.65 15.31 -1.98
C GLU A 85 5.55 16.83 -1.86
N ARG A 86 4.52 17.33 -1.15
CA ARG A 86 4.34 18.75 -0.89
C ARG A 86 5.43 19.32 0.01
N GLU A 87 5.83 18.58 1.04
CA GLU A 87 6.94 18.96 1.93
C GLU A 87 8.28 18.97 1.19
N GLU A 88 8.53 17.98 0.33
CA GLU A 88 9.72 17.92 -0.52
C GLU A 88 9.79 19.10 -1.49
N LEU A 89 8.68 19.44 -2.15
CA LEU A 89 8.59 20.62 -3.02
C LEU A 89 8.88 21.92 -2.27
N GLN A 90 8.33 22.09 -1.07
CA GLN A 90 8.63 23.24 -0.22
C GLN A 90 10.12 23.30 0.12
N CYS A 91 10.72 22.18 0.53
CA CYS A 91 12.15 22.09 0.79
C CYS A 91 12.99 22.46 -0.44
N LEU A 92 12.64 21.97 -1.63
CA LEU A 92 13.35 22.27 -2.87
C LEU A 92 13.26 23.76 -3.25
N ILE A 93 12.07 24.37 -3.11
CA ILE A 93 11.87 25.80 -3.38
C ILE A 93 12.73 26.64 -2.42
N LEU A 94 12.75 26.29 -1.12
CA LEU A 94 13.58 26.99 -0.14
C LEU A 94 15.07 26.87 -0.45
N ILE A 95 15.53 25.69 -0.87
CA ILE A 95 16.92 25.48 -1.29
C ILE A 95 17.25 26.37 -2.51
N GLN A 96 16.36 26.43 -3.51
CA GLN A 96 16.55 27.29 -4.69
C GLN A 96 16.55 28.77 -4.33
N LEU A 97 15.59 29.22 -3.51
CA LEU A 97 15.52 30.60 -3.03
C LEU A 97 16.79 30.99 -2.26
N ASN A 98 17.31 30.10 -1.42
CA ASN A 98 18.56 30.33 -0.69
C ASN A 98 19.75 30.48 -1.66
N ARG A 99 19.85 29.64 -2.68
CA ARG A 99 20.88 29.78 -3.73
C ARG A 99 20.77 31.13 -4.44
N CYS A 100 19.57 31.57 -4.82
CA CYS A 100 19.35 32.88 -5.44
C CYS A 100 19.74 34.03 -4.50
N TYR A 101 19.40 33.94 -3.22
CA TYR A 101 19.73 34.96 -2.22
C TYR A 101 21.25 35.13 -2.05
N GLN A 102 22.00 34.03 -1.99
CA GLN A 102 23.47 34.06 -1.88
C GLN A 102 24.11 34.76 -3.10
N LEU A 103 23.61 34.50 -4.30
CA LEU A 103 24.08 35.18 -5.52
C LEU A 103 23.78 36.68 -5.49
N LEU A 104 22.57 37.08 -5.07
CA LEU A 104 22.18 38.48 -4.95
C LEU A 104 23.06 39.22 -3.92
N LEU A 105 23.36 38.57 -2.79
CA LEU A 105 24.23 39.13 -1.77
C LEU A 105 25.64 39.39 -2.33
N PHE A 106 26.18 38.42 -3.09
CA PHE A 106 27.50 38.53 -3.72
C PHE A 106 27.56 39.66 -4.75
N VAL A 107 26.54 39.77 -5.62
CA VAL A 107 26.44 40.86 -6.60
C VAL A 107 26.34 42.22 -5.91
N SER A 108 25.57 42.33 -4.83
CA SER A 108 25.50 43.58 -4.05
C SER A 108 26.85 43.98 -3.44
N GLN A 109 27.62 43.02 -2.92
CA GLN A 109 28.97 43.30 -2.42
C GLN A 109 29.92 43.73 -3.54
N LEU A 110 29.85 43.10 -4.72
CA LEU A 110 30.63 43.51 -5.89
C LEU A 110 30.31 44.93 -6.35
N ILE A 111 29.03 45.30 -6.42
CA ILE A 111 28.61 46.66 -6.81
C ILE A 111 29.12 47.69 -5.79
N LYS A 112 29.01 47.40 -4.49
CA LYS A 112 29.56 48.27 -3.44
C LYS A 112 31.07 48.43 -3.59
N TRP A 113 31.79 47.34 -3.84
CA TRP A 113 33.23 47.37 -4.06
C TRP A 113 33.60 48.19 -5.31
N LEU A 114 32.94 47.95 -6.44
CA LEU A 114 33.11 48.71 -7.68
C LEU A 114 32.89 50.21 -7.48
N ASN A 115 31.83 50.60 -6.77
CA ASN A 115 31.56 52.01 -6.47
C ASN A 115 32.66 52.63 -5.62
N ILE A 116 33.16 51.94 -4.61
CA ILE A 116 34.27 52.43 -3.76
C ILE A 116 35.54 52.60 -4.59
N SER A 117 35.88 51.63 -5.43
CA SER A 117 37.07 51.71 -6.31
C SER A 117 36.95 52.83 -7.35
N LEU A 118 35.76 53.06 -7.91
CA LEU A 118 35.48 54.18 -8.82
C LEU A 118 35.62 55.54 -8.14
N ILE A 119 35.19 55.67 -6.88
CA ILE A 119 35.38 56.89 -6.09
C ILE A 119 36.86 57.17 -5.85
N GLN A 120 37.65 56.13 -5.53
CA GLN A 120 39.10 56.28 -5.33
C GLN A 120 39.87 56.61 -6.60
N TYR A 121 39.40 56.19 -7.78
CA TYR A 121 40.05 56.48 -9.07
C TYR A 121 39.82 57.92 -9.56
N ASN A 122 38.74 58.57 -9.12
CA ASN A 122 38.37 59.93 -9.55
C ASN A 122 38.80 61.04 -8.56
N GLN A 123 39.66 60.71 -7.58
CA GLN A 123 40.36 61.67 -6.71
C GLN A 123 41.85 61.67 -7.01
#